data_AF-A0A0G4H0T4-F1
#
_entry.id   AF-A0A0G4H0T4-F1
#
_cell.length_a   1.000
_cell.length_b   1.000
_cell.length_c   1.000
_cell.angle_alpha   90.00
_cell.angle_beta   90.00
_cell.angle_gamma   90.00
#
_symmetry.space_group_name_H-M   'P 1'
#
loop_
_entity.id
_entity.type
_entity.pdbx_description
1 polymer ?
#
loop_
_entity_poly.entity_id
_entity_poly.type
_entity_poly.pdbx_seq_one_letter_code
_entity_poly.pdbx_strand_id
1 'polypeptide(L)'
;MFGVSTPYPYFYEAPIPQVPEQPERVTLRNDHLAKFRTRPCNRPKEDGCSACSYGSKCQFNHVDEEPRRPLKQHHGEFNYKAALCAEVKYIKKGNWVKYINHCHKGDDCPFAHTVLEQAFHPDVYKKLPCEAGEDCERYYCPFFHSRDDRMGTKAPGAALTECMEEWLLDHSGL
;
A
#
# COMPACT_ATOMS: atom_id res chain seq x y z
N MET A 1 1.05 35.81 62.97
CA MET A 1 2.35 36.15 62.35
C MET A 1 3.05 34.84 61.99
N PHE A 2 3.33 34.66 60.70
CA PHE A 2 4.32 33.83 60.01
C PHE A 2 4.66 32.39 60.47
N GLY A 3 4.39 31.44 59.56
CA GLY A 3 5.44 30.54 59.03
C GLY A 3 5.36 29.05 59.39
N VAL A 4 5.00 28.21 58.41
CA VAL A 4 5.63 26.91 58.02
C VAL A 4 4.99 26.46 56.69
N SER A 5 5.60 26.64 55.51
CA SER A 5 6.65 25.83 54.86
C SER A 5 6.29 24.35 54.62
N THR A 6 5.69 24.09 53.44
CA THR A 6 5.78 22.97 52.45
C THR A 6 6.55 21.67 52.81
N PRO A 7 6.35 20.49 52.15
CA PRO A 7 5.94 20.33 50.74
C PRO A 7 5.05 19.10 50.36
N TYR A 8 4.50 19.13 49.14
CA TYR A 8 4.07 17.99 48.30
C TYR A 8 5.18 16.90 48.17
N PRO A 9 5.01 15.71 47.54
CA PRO A 9 3.88 15.20 46.73
C PRO A 9 3.57 13.68 46.93
N TYR A 10 2.44 13.17 46.44
CA TYR A 10 2.41 11.79 45.93
C TYR A 10 1.62 11.75 44.63
N PHE A 11 2.38 11.87 43.54
CA PHE A 11 2.01 11.44 42.20
C PHE A 11 1.79 9.93 42.23
N TYR A 12 0.61 9.44 41.83
CA TYR A 12 0.52 8.13 41.22
C TYR A 12 0.52 8.37 39.70
N GLU A 13 1.71 8.36 39.11
CA GLU A 13 1.82 8.24 37.67
C GLU A 13 1.40 6.80 37.32
N ALA A 14 0.17 6.63 36.84
CA ALA A 14 -0.19 5.40 36.16
C ALA A 14 0.82 5.22 35.00
N PRO A 15 1.39 4.01 34.80
CA PRO A 15 2.29 3.77 33.70
C PRO A 15 1.61 4.23 32.41
N ILE A 16 2.26 5.14 31.69
CA ILE A 16 1.82 5.57 30.36
C ILE A 16 1.64 4.28 29.56
N PRO A 17 0.44 4.00 29.02
CA PRO A 17 0.23 2.83 28.16
C PRO A 17 1.29 2.91 27.07
N GLN A 18 2.14 1.88 26.97
CA GLN A 18 3.15 1.86 25.93
C GLN A 18 2.41 1.82 24.60
N VAL A 19 2.36 2.97 23.94
CA VAL A 19 1.88 3.09 22.58
C VAL A 19 2.76 2.13 21.78
N PRO A 20 2.20 1.15 21.08
CA PRO A 20 3.03 0.20 20.33
C PRO A 20 3.99 0.99 19.43
N GLU A 21 5.29 0.70 19.57
CA GLU A 21 6.40 1.44 18.95
C GLU A 21 6.41 1.39 17.42
N GLN A 22 5.49 0.66 16.79
CA GLN A 22 5.41 0.54 15.34
C GLN A 22 4.21 1.30 14.79
N PRO A 23 4.39 2.13 13.74
CA PRO A 23 3.26 2.72 13.05
C PRO A 23 2.34 1.59 12.58
N GLU A 24 1.04 1.80 12.73
CA GLU A 24 -0.04 0.84 12.48
C GLU A 24 -0.09 0.43 10.99
N ARG A 25 0.90 -0.34 10.50
CA ARG A 25 0.99 -0.84 9.12
C ARG A 25 0.09 -2.05 8.98
N VAL A 26 -0.76 -2.05 7.96
CA VAL A 26 -1.73 -3.13 7.76
C VAL A 26 -1.23 -4.13 6.73
N THR A 27 -1.33 -5.42 7.07
CA THR A 27 -1.14 -6.52 6.12
C THR A 27 -2.49 -7.07 5.67
N LEU A 28 -2.77 -6.94 4.38
CA LEU A 28 -4.01 -7.40 3.76
C LEU A 28 -3.93 -8.91 3.50
N ARG A 29 -4.99 -9.65 3.82
CA ARG A 29 -5.08 -11.10 3.61
C ARG A 29 -6.37 -11.45 2.87
N ASN A 30 -6.35 -12.56 2.14
CA ASN A 30 -7.53 -13.17 1.50
C ASN A 30 -8.40 -12.13 0.76
N ASP A 31 -9.69 -12.07 1.11
CA ASP A 31 -10.69 -11.16 0.58
C ASP A 31 -10.32 -9.68 0.64
N HIS A 32 -9.63 -9.24 1.70
CA HIS A 32 -9.23 -7.83 1.83
C HIS A 32 -8.19 -7.47 0.77
N LEU A 33 -7.22 -8.36 0.52
CA LEU A 33 -6.27 -8.17 -0.57
C LEU A 33 -6.99 -8.22 -1.92
N ALA A 34 -7.94 -9.13 -2.13
CA ALA A 34 -8.65 -9.24 -3.40
C ALA A 34 -9.51 -8.01 -3.74
N LYS A 35 -10.05 -7.31 -2.73
CA LYS A 35 -10.97 -6.16 -2.88
C LYS A 35 -10.26 -4.79 -2.77
N PHE A 36 -9.03 -4.75 -2.28
CA PHE A 36 -8.29 -3.51 -2.03
C PHE A 36 -8.19 -2.60 -3.27
N ARG A 37 -8.68 -1.35 -3.14
CA ARG A 37 -8.67 -0.31 -4.18
C ARG A 37 -9.23 -0.76 -5.52
N THR A 38 -10.19 -1.69 -5.50
CA THR A 38 -10.88 -2.17 -6.71
C THR A 38 -12.10 -1.37 -7.11
N ARG A 39 -12.52 -0.44 -6.24
CA ARG A 39 -13.71 0.41 -6.44
C ARG A 39 -13.36 1.86 -6.10
N PRO A 40 -13.97 2.85 -6.78
CA PRO A 40 -13.76 4.26 -6.47
C PRO A 40 -14.26 4.60 -5.07
N CYS A 41 -13.61 5.58 -4.45
CA CYS A 41 -14.04 6.14 -3.18
C CYS A 41 -15.19 7.12 -3.40
N ASN A 42 -16.38 6.79 -2.89
CA ASN A 42 -17.57 7.66 -2.99
C ASN A 42 -17.78 8.55 -1.76
N ARG A 43 -16.79 8.64 -0.86
CA ARG A 43 -16.92 9.48 0.33
C ARG A 43 -16.94 10.96 -0.08
N PRO A 44 -17.84 11.77 0.50
CA PRO A 44 -17.91 13.18 0.20
C PRO A 44 -16.59 13.85 0.57
N LYS A 45 -16.15 14.75 -0.30
CA LYS A 45 -15.01 15.64 -0.05
C LYS A 45 -15.49 16.68 0.95
N GLU A 46 -15.19 16.50 2.24
CA GLU A 46 -15.48 17.54 3.23
C GLU A 46 -14.64 18.79 2.94
N ASP A 47 -15.26 19.96 3.10
CA ASP A 47 -14.62 21.28 3.17
C ASP A 47 -13.73 21.70 1.99
N GLY A 48 -14.14 21.38 0.75
CA GLY A 48 -13.46 21.89 -0.44
C GLY A 48 -12.03 21.37 -0.62
N CYS A 49 -11.60 20.40 0.19
CA CYS A 49 -10.34 19.70 0.04
C CYS A 49 -10.56 18.49 -0.88
N SER A 50 -9.74 18.35 -1.92
CA SER A 50 -9.85 17.28 -2.92
C SER A 50 -9.62 15.87 -2.38
N ALA A 51 -9.33 15.70 -1.09
CA ALA A 51 -8.84 14.47 -0.49
C ALA A 51 -9.83 13.86 0.50
N CYS A 52 -10.11 12.56 0.33
CA CYS A 52 -10.80 11.71 1.28
C CYS A 52 -10.18 11.83 2.68
N SER A 53 -11.00 11.90 3.75
CA SER A 53 -10.55 12.01 5.14
C SER A 53 -9.63 10.87 5.62
N TYR A 54 -9.62 9.74 4.90
CA TYR A 54 -8.72 8.61 5.16
C TYR A 54 -7.40 8.68 4.38
N GLY A 55 -7.25 9.61 3.43
CA GLY A 55 -6.02 9.78 2.63
C GLY A 55 -5.47 8.46 2.09
N SER A 56 -4.17 8.23 2.32
CA SER A 56 -3.46 6.99 1.96
C SER A 56 -3.96 5.73 2.69
N LYS A 57 -4.63 5.87 3.85
CA LYS A 57 -5.28 4.78 4.60
C LYS A 57 -6.62 4.33 3.99
N CYS A 58 -7.10 5.01 2.95
CA CYS A 58 -8.32 4.62 2.25
C CYS A 58 -8.13 3.29 1.49
N GLN A 59 -9.07 2.37 1.70
CA GLN A 59 -9.14 1.08 0.99
C GLN A 59 -9.79 1.16 -0.39
N PHE A 60 -10.32 2.34 -0.77
CA PHE A 60 -10.95 2.59 -2.06
C PHE A 60 -10.00 3.39 -2.95
N ASN A 61 -10.22 3.28 -4.26
CA ASN A 61 -9.42 3.97 -5.27
C ASN A 61 -9.74 5.47 -5.29
N HIS A 62 -8.71 6.30 -5.47
CA HIS A 62 -8.84 7.76 -5.64
C HIS A 62 -8.36 8.24 -7.01
N VAL A 63 -7.78 7.36 -7.84
CA VAL A 63 -7.22 7.68 -9.15
C VAL A 63 -8.01 6.93 -10.21
N ASP A 64 -8.98 7.59 -10.84
CA ASP A 64 -9.92 6.95 -11.77
C ASP A 64 -9.22 6.37 -13.01
N GLU A 65 -8.06 6.92 -13.38
CA GLU A 65 -7.24 6.45 -14.49
C GLU A 65 -6.45 5.17 -14.19
N GLU A 66 -6.27 4.83 -12.91
CA GLU A 66 -5.47 3.68 -12.46
C GLU A 66 -6.24 2.71 -11.56
N PRO A 67 -7.43 2.23 -11.96
CA PRO A 67 -8.20 1.31 -11.13
C PRO A 67 -7.48 -0.04 -11.07
N ARG A 68 -7.40 -0.62 -9.87
CA ARG A 68 -6.98 -2.01 -9.71
C ARG A 68 -8.15 -2.93 -10.03
N ARG A 69 -8.02 -3.79 -11.04
CA ARG A 69 -9.06 -4.79 -11.33
C ARG A 69 -9.21 -5.77 -10.17
N PRO A 70 -10.45 -6.17 -9.81
CA PRO A 70 -10.67 -7.22 -8.84
C PRO A 70 -9.90 -8.50 -9.20
N LEU A 71 -9.20 -9.06 -8.23
CA LEU A 71 -8.60 -10.39 -8.36
C LEU A 71 -9.71 -11.43 -8.26
N LYS A 72 -9.85 -12.22 -9.32
CA LYS A 72 -10.75 -13.38 -9.38
C LYS A 72 -9.88 -14.61 -9.52
N GLN A 73 -10.09 -15.60 -8.67
CA GLN A 73 -9.40 -16.88 -8.75
C GLN A 73 -10.35 -17.94 -9.32
N HIS A 74 -9.91 -18.65 -10.35
CA HIS A 74 -10.64 -19.73 -10.98
C HIS A 74 -9.69 -20.91 -11.22
N HIS A 75 -10.04 -22.09 -10.69
CA HIS A 75 -9.19 -23.29 -10.73
C HIS A 75 -7.73 -23.08 -10.30
N GLY A 76 -7.51 -22.23 -9.28
CA GLY A 76 -6.18 -21.97 -8.75
C GLY A 76 -5.42 -20.85 -9.47
N GLU A 77 -5.92 -20.34 -10.59
CA GLU A 77 -5.30 -19.26 -11.37
C GLU A 77 -6.04 -17.93 -11.18
N PHE A 78 -5.29 -16.83 -11.15
CA PHE A 78 -5.86 -15.47 -11.11
C PHE A 78 -6.18 -14.97 -12.52
N ASN A 79 -7.18 -14.10 -12.64
CA ASN A 79 -7.61 -13.50 -13.90
C ASN A 79 -6.54 -12.64 -14.61
N TYR A 80 -5.51 -12.21 -13.89
CA TYR A 80 -4.31 -11.61 -14.47
C TYR A 80 -3.07 -12.01 -13.67
N LYS A 81 -1.91 -11.99 -14.32
CA LYS A 81 -0.59 -12.22 -13.71
C LYS A 81 -0.03 -10.90 -13.18
N ALA A 82 0.86 -10.98 -12.18
CA ALA A 82 1.55 -9.81 -11.63
C ALA A 82 2.45 -9.06 -12.62
N ALA A 83 2.88 -9.72 -13.71
CA ALA A 83 3.70 -9.07 -14.74
C ALA A 83 2.91 -7.97 -15.44
N LEU A 84 3.52 -6.80 -15.62
CA LEU A 84 2.91 -5.70 -16.38
C LEU A 84 2.66 -6.12 -17.83
N CYS A 85 1.52 -5.69 -18.36
CA CYS A 85 1.17 -5.86 -19.76
C CYS A 85 2.16 -5.10 -20.63
N ALA A 86 2.61 -5.72 -21.72
CA ALA A 86 3.57 -5.11 -22.65
C ALA A 86 3.07 -3.80 -23.29
N GLU A 87 1.75 -3.58 -23.30
CA GLU A 87 1.08 -2.38 -23.80
C GLU A 87 1.00 -1.25 -22.75
N VAL A 88 1.39 -1.53 -21.49
CA VAL A 88 1.60 -0.49 -20.49
C VAL A 88 2.98 0.10 -20.72
N LYS A 89 3.00 1.39 -21.07
CA LYS A 89 4.23 2.17 -21.22
C LYS A 89 4.35 3.14 -20.05
N TYR A 90 5.52 3.72 -19.88
CA TYR A 90 5.69 4.83 -18.96
C TYR A 90 6.43 5.99 -19.64
N ILE A 91 6.14 7.20 -19.17
CA ILE A 91 6.86 8.41 -19.52
C ILE A 91 7.61 8.85 -18.27
N LYS A 92 8.94 8.95 -18.35
CA LYS A 92 9.79 9.46 -17.29
C LYS A 92 10.29 10.86 -17.64
N LYS A 93 10.06 11.84 -16.76
CA LYS A 93 10.58 13.21 -16.87
C LYS A 93 11.24 13.61 -15.56
N GLY A 94 12.56 13.52 -15.50
CA GLY A 94 13.31 13.67 -14.24
C GLY A 94 12.89 12.59 -13.23
N ASN A 95 12.40 13.02 -12.07
CA ASN A 95 11.92 12.12 -11.01
C ASN A 95 10.44 11.76 -11.14
N TRP A 96 9.73 12.33 -12.11
CA TRP A 96 8.32 12.03 -12.34
C TRP A 96 8.17 10.87 -13.32
N VAL A 97 7.35 9.89 -12.96
CA VAL A 97 6.97 8.77 -13.81
C VAL A 97 5.45 8.79 -14.00
N LYS A 98 4.98 8.51 -15.22
CA LYS A 98 3.56 8.29 -15.49
C LYS A 98 3.38 7.06 -16.33
N TYR A 99 2.55 6.13 -15.85
CA TYR A 99 2.15 4.95 -16.59
C TYR A 99 0.99 5.29 -17.53
N ILE A 100 1.01 4.71 -18.72
CA ILE A 100 -0.02 4.88 -19.75
C ILE A 100 -0.36 3.50 -20.28
N ASN A 101 -1.61 3.11 -20.10
CA ASN A 101 -2.13 1.85 -20.58
C ASN A 101 -2.73 2.00 -21.99
N HIS A 102 -2.09 1.41 -23.00
CA HIS A 102 -2.61 1.34 -24.37
C HIS A 102 -3.31 0.01 -24.68
N CYS A 103 -3.51 -0.86 -23.68
CA CYS A 103 -4.07 -2.18 -23.90
C CYS A 103 -5.56 -2.12 -24.26
N HIS A 104 -5.91 -2.71 -25.41
CA HIS A 104 -7.30 -2.80 -25.86
C HIS A 104 -8.07 -3.99 -25.27
N LYS A 105 -7.41 -4.88 -24.52
CA LYS A 105 -8.05 -6.08 -23.92
C LYS A 105 -8.88 -5.76 -22.68
N GLY A 106 -8.77 -4.56 -22.12
CA GLY A 106 -9.51 -4.14 -20.94
C GLY A 106 -9.38 -5.13 -19.78
N ASP A 107 -10.51 -5.51 -19.19
CA ASP A 107 -10.55 -6.43 -18.05
C ASP A 107 -10.09 -7.86 -18.39
N ASP A 108 -10.17 -8.27 -19.66
CA ASP A 108 -9.78 -9.60 -20.13
C ASP A 108 -8.27 -9.73 -20.36
N CYS A 109 -7.48 -8.67 -20.12
CA CYS A 109 -6.03 -8.76 -20.22
C CYS A 109 -5.45 -9.68 -19.13
N PRO A 110 -4.66 -10.70 -19.47
CA PRO A 110 -4.10 -11.63 -18.48
C PRO A 110 -2.87 -11.08 -17.76
N PHE A 111 -2.55 -9.79 -17.89
CA PHE A 111 -1.38 -9.13 -17.31
C PHE A 111 -1.79 -7.86 -16.59
N ALA A 112 -1.00 -7.41 -15.61
CA ALA A 112 -1.26 -6.22 -14.83
C ALA A 112 -1.22 -4.95 -15.70
N HIS A 113 -2.11 -4.00 -15.43
CA HIS A 113 -2.25 -2.73 -16.13
C HIS A 113 -1.74 -1.53 -15.35
N THR A 114 -1.59 -1.68 -14.03
CA THR A 114 -1.07 -0.63 -13.16
C THR A 114 -0.03 -1.22 -12.21
N VAL A 115 0.83 -0.37 -11.67
CA VAL A 115 1.81 -0.84 -10.67
C VAL A 115 1.10 -1.27 -9.38
N LEU A 116 -0.08 -0.71 -9.09
CA LEU A 116 -0.92 -1.15 -7.98
C LEU A 116 -1.43 -2.59 -8.18
N GLU A 117 -1.83 -2.96 -9.40
CA GLU A 117 -2.19 -4.35 -9.74
C GLU A 117 -1.02 -5.30 -9.54
N GLN A 118 0.18 -4.91 -9.98
CA GLN A 118 1.40 -5.71 -9.80
C GLN A 118 1.75 -5.88 -8.31
N ALA A 119 1.86 -4.77 -7.57
CA ALA A 119 2.34 -4.76 -6.19
C ALA A 119 1.39 -5.48 -5.20
N PHE A 120 0.08 -5.45 -5.47
CA PHE A 120 -0.93 -6.11 -4.65
C PHE A 120 -1.43 -7.43 -5.27
N HIS A 121 -0.72 -7.98 -6.25
CA HIS A 121 -0.98 -9.35 -6.74
C HIS A 121 -0.46 -10.38 -5.71
N PRO A 122 -1.17 -11.49 -5.42
CA PRO A 122 -0.74 -12.49 -4.43
C PRO A 122 0.61 -13.13 -4.72
N ASP A 123 1.02 -13.16 -6.00
CA ASP A 123 2.35 -13.63 -6.40
C ASP A 123 3.49 -12.69 -6.03
N VAL A 124 3.20 -11.47 -5.59
CA VAL A 124 4.16 -10.39 -5.33
C VAL A 124 4.01 -9.78 -3.94
N TYR A 125 2.76 -9.52 -3.50
CA TYR A 125 2.45 -8.84 -2.25
C TYR A 125 3.15 -9.49 -1.05
N LYS A 126 3.89 -8.68 -0.29
CA LYS A 126 4.64 -9.05 0.92
C LYS A 126 5.68 -10.15 0.71
N LYS A 127 6.28 -10.25 -0.49
CA LYS A 127 7.34 -11.23 -0.79
C LYS A 127 8.74 -10.66 -0.92
N LEU A 128 8.85 -9.33 -1.05
CA LEU A 128 10.11 -8.59 -1.07
C LEU A 128 10.22 -7.71 0.18
N PRO A 129 11.44 -7.54 0.74
CA PRO A 129 11.66 -6.70 1.91
C PRO A 129 11.43 -5.23 1.54
N CYS A 130 10.93 -4.44 2.48
CA CYS A 130 10.86 -2.99 2.31
C CYS A 130 12.23 -2.37 2.54
N GLU A 131 12.74 -1.61 1.58
CA GLU A 131 14.03 -0.90 1.71
C GLU A 131 14.02 0.14 2.83
N ALA A 132 12.87 0.81 3.03
CA ALA A 132 12.71 1.78 4.11
C ALA A 132 12.58 1.13 5.50
N GLY A 133 12.39 -0.19 5.58
CA GLY A 133 12.32 -0.91 6.85
C GLY A 133 11.42 -0.23 7.90
N GLU A 134 11.99 0.05 9.06
CA GLU A 134 11.27 0.68 10.18
C GLU A 134 10.86 2.14 9.91
N ASP A 135 11.53 2.82 8.98
CA ASP A 135 11.24 4.19 8.56
C ASP A 135 10.12 4.27 7.50
N CYS A 136 9.55 3.12 7.08
CA CYS A 136 8.49 3.12 6.07
C CYS A 136 7.17 3.71 6.60
N GLU A 137 6.76 4.89 6.13
CA GLU A 137 5.53 5.54 6.60
C GLU A 137 4.25 5.03 5.90
N ARG A 138 4.37 4.11 4.94
CA ARG A 138 3.25 3.62 4.14
C ARG A 138 2.31 2.72 4.95
N TYR A 139 1.06 3.17 5.13
CA TYR A 139 0.01 2.39 5.81
C TYR A 139 -0.28 1.06 5.11
N TYR A 140 -0.41 1.08 3.77
CA TYR A 140 -0.48 -0.12 2.92
C TYR A 140 0.81 -0.28 2.13
N CYS A 141 1.84 -0.80 2.78
CA CYS A 141 3.08 -1.14 2.10
C CYS A 141 2.98 -2.56 1.47
N PRO A 142 3.24 -2.73 0.17
CA PRO A 142 3.23 -4.03 -0.50
C PRO A 142 4.47 -4.87 -0.17
N PHE A 143 5.46 -4.32 0.52
CA PHE A 143 6.68 -5.00 0.94
C PHE A 143 6.61 -5.42 2.40
N PHE A 144 7.32 -6.50 2.75
CA PHE A 144 7.37 -7.02 4.11
C PHE A 144 8.44 -6.27 4.93
N HIS A 145 8.19 -6.05 6.22
CA HIS A 145 9.12 -5.37 7.15
C HIS A 145 9.67 -6.35 8.19
N SER A 146 9.04 -7.50 8.36
CA SER A 146 9.49 -8.56 9.26
C SER A 146 9.16 -9.93 8.68
N ARG A 147 9.51 -10.99 9.41
CA ARG A 147 9.09 -12.35 9.02
C ARG A 147 7.59 -12.56 9.20
N ASP A 148 6.95 -11.80 10.08
CA ASP A 148 5.55 -12.00 10.47
C ASP A 148 4.58 -11.43 9.43
N ASP A 149 4.98 -10.36 8.72
CA ASP A 149 4.20 -9.78 7.63
C ASP A 149 4.57 -10.32 6.25
N ARG A 150 5.61 -11.17 6.13
CA ARG A 150 5.98 -11.85 4.89
C ARG A 150 4.94 -12.88 4.48
N MET A 151 4.48 -12.81 3.23
CA MET A 151 3.48 -13.71 2.68
C MET A 151 4.12 -14.75 1.76
N GLY A 152 3.97 -16.03 2.12
CA GLY A 152 4.53 -17.15 1.36
C GLY A 152 6.05 -17.25 1.44
N THR A 153 6.59 -18.35 0.91
CA THR A 153 8.02 -18.68 1.02
C THR A 153 8.79 -18.50 -0.30
N LYS A 154 8.07 -18.46 -1.43
CA LYS A 154 8.65 -18.32 -2.77
C LYS A 154 8.89 -16.84 -3.06
N ALA A 155 10.12 -16.49 -3.40
CA ALA A 155 10.44 -15.17 -3.95
C ALA A 155 9.71 -14.96 -5.29
N PRO A 156 9.39 -13.71 -5.67
CA PRO A 156 8.93 -13.40 -7.01
C PRO A 156 10.01 -13.81 -8.03
N GLY A 157 9.61 -14.12 -9.26
CA GLY A 157 10.59 -14.32 -10.34
C GLY A 157 11.36 -13.02 -10.63
N ALA A 158 12.61 -13.12 -11.06
CA ALA A 158 13.50 -11.96 -11.29
C ALA A 158 12.89 -10.87 -12.20
N ALA A 159 12.12 -11.27 -13.23
CA ALA A 159 11.43 -10.31 -14.11
C ALA A 159 10.36 -9.46 -13.40
N LEU A 160 9.84 -9.91 -12.25
CA LEU A 160 8.89 -9.15 -11.43
C LEU A 160 9.58 -8.20 -10.46
N THR A 161 10.83 -8.49 -10.07
CA THR A 161 11.57 -7.66 -9.10
C THR A 161 12.08 -6.36 -9.74
N GLU A 162 12.57 -6.42 -10.98
CA GLU A 162 13.08 -5.24 -11.72
C GLU A 162 11.97 -4.19 -12.00
N CYS A 163 10.73 -4.62 -12.27
CA CYS A 163 9.59 -3.69 -12.43
C CYS A 163 9.14 -3.03 -11.12
N MET A 164 9.40 -3.65 -9.97
CA MET A 164 8.95 -3.15 -8.66
C MET A 164 9.92 -2.14 -8.03
N GLU A 165 11.20 -2.18 -8.41
CA GLU A 165 12.20 -1.18 -8.00
C GLU A 165 11.79 0.23 -8.47
N GLU A 166 11.07 0.33 -9.58
CA GLU A 166 10.51 1.60 -10.07
C GLU A 166 9.30 2.10 -9.25
N TRP A 167 8.53 1.22 -8.58
CA TRP A 167 7.44 1.63 -7.68
C TRP A 167 7.95 2.38 -6.45
N LEU A 168 9.17 2.04 -6.00
CA LEU A 168 9.82 2.69 -4.87
C LEU A 168 10.15 4.16 -5.14
N LEU A 169 10.32 4.54 -6.41
CA LEU A 169 10.71 5.90 -6.84
C LEU A 169 9.54 6.89 -6.96
N ASP A 170 8.31 6.40 -7.20
CA ASP A 170 7.18 7.25 -7.62
C ASP A 170 6.15 7.54 -6.51
N HIS A 171 6.04 6.67 -5.49
CA HIS A 171 4.96 6.72 -4.48
C HIS A 171 5.46 7.11 -3.08
N SER A 172 6.41 8.04 -2.98
CA SER A 172 6.88 8.63 -1.72
C SER A 172 6.00 9.80 -1.23
N GLY A 173 4.90 10.13 -1.93
CA GLY A 173 4.12 11.34 -1.64
C GLY A 173 2.60 11.27 -1.87
N LEU A 174 1.95 10.09 -1.76
CA LEU A 174 0.49 9.95 -1.74
C LEU A 174 -0.03 9.30 -0.45
#